data_AF-A0A1Q9JIV0-F1
#
_entry.id   AF-A0A1Q9JIV0-F1
#
_cell.length_a   1.000
_cell.length_b   1.000
_cell.length_c   1.000
_cell.angle_alpha   90.00
_cell.angle_beta   90.00
_cell.angle_gamma   90.00
#
_symmetry.space_group_name_H-M   'P 1'
#
loop_
_entity.id
_entity.type
_entity.pdbx_description
1 polymer ?
#
loop_
_entity_poly.entity_id
_entity_poly.type
_entity_poly.pdbx_seq_one_letter_code
_entity_poly.pdbx_strand_id
1 'polypeptide(L)'
;MHGYQALFNLNWNFLFSIITFIVLFLILKHFFFEKVHDFMMKRQQEVEDSLNNAAETSRIADAKLADYEERIAGVETESRAIIKKARDEAKIQADSIIDAANEKAKAAITRSQEEIRREKFNARKELKEEVGSLAVLAAEKIMEREIDADRQKDIVDRIIEEAEEKTWK
;
A
#
# COMPACT_ATOMS: atom_id res chain seq x y z
N MET A 1 -80.74 85.18 24.49
CA MET A 1 -79.72 85.23 23.42
C MET A 1 -79.22 83.82 23.18
N HIS A 2 -79.19 83.40 21.91
CA HIS A 2 -78.71 82.12 21.37
C HIS A 2 -79.45 80.88 21.92
N GLY A 3 -80.47 80.32 21.27
CA GLY A 3 -80.45 79.90 19.86
C GLY A 3 -80.22 78.39 19.80
N TYR A 4 -81.04 77.61 20.48
CA TYR A 4 -81.04 76.15 20.37
C TYR A 4 -81.63 75.76 19.01
N GLN A 5 -80.80 75.76 17.98
CA GLN A 5 -81.13 75.03 16.77
C GLN A 5 -81.22 73.55 17.12
N ALA A 6 -82.25 72.87 16.61
CA ALA A 6 -82.47 71.44 16.80
C ALA A 6 -81.16 70.66 16.54
N LEU A 7 -80.59 70.09 17.60
CA LEU A 7 -79.37 69.25 17.56
C LEU A 7 -79.56 67.95 16.76
N PHE A 8 -80.76 67.69 16.27
CA PHE A 8 -81.10 66.66 15.30
C PHE A 8 -82.09 67.23 14.30
N ASN A 9 -81.62 68.01 13.34
CA ASN A 9 -82.26 67.95 12.04
C ASN A 9 -81.86 66.59 11.47
N LEU A 10 -82.84 65.74 11.16
CA LEU A 10 -82.66 64.52 10.35
C LEU A 10 -82.31 64.97 8.91
N ASN A 11 -81.16 65.62 8.79
CA ASN A 11 -80.63 66.16 7.54
C ASN A 11 -80.05 65.01 6.74
N TRP A 12 -80.11 65.14 5.43
CA TRP A 12 -79.48 64.24 4.46
C TRP A 12 -78.02 63.88 4.83
N ASN A 13 -77.30 64.81 5.47
CA ASN A 13 -75.94 64.61 5.98
C ASN A 13 -75.82 63.48 7.03
N PHE A 14 -76.78 63.30 7.93
CA PHE A 14 -76.72 62.23 8.95
C PHE A 14 -76.85 60.83 8.33
N LEU A 15 -77.75 60.70 7.34
CA LEU A 15 -77.90 59.47 6.58
C LEU A 15 -76.63 59.14 5.79
N PHE A 16 -76.00 60.16 5.19
CA PHE A 16 -74.72 60.00 4.48
C PHE A 16 -73.57 59.59 5.42
N SER A 17 -73.51 60.13 6.64
CA SER A 17 -72.53 59.72 7.66
C SER A 17 -72.72 58.25 8.09
N ILE A 18 -73.97 57.80 8.29
CA ILE A 18 -74.26 56.39 8.60
C ILE A 18 -73.85 55.49 7.44
N ILE A 19 -74.17 55.86 6.20
CA ILE A 19 -73.77 55.08 5.01
C ILE A 19 -72.24 55.00 4.92
N THR A 20 -71.54 56.11 5.14
CA THR A 20 -70.06 56.15 5.12
C THR A 20 -69.47 55.27 6.22
N PHE A 21 -70.04 55.30 7.42
CA PHE A 21 -69.62 54.45 8.53
C PHE A 21 -69.85 52.96 8.22
N ILE A 22 -71.00 52.60 7.64
CA ILE A 22 -71.29 51.22 7.24
C ILE A 22 -70.32 50.75 6.16
N VAL A 23 -70.06 51.57 5.14
CA VAL A 23 -69.11 51.25 4.07
C VAL A 23 -67.70 51.05 4.66
N LEU A 24 -67.24 51.95 5.52
CA LEU A 24 -65.96 51.81 6.22
C LEU A 24 -65.91 50.55 7.09
N PHE A 25 -66.97 50.26 7.83
CA PHE A 25 -67.07 49.07 8.67
C PHE A 25 -67.03 47.78 7.83
N LEU A 26 -67.71 47.74 6.68
CA LEU A 26 -67.67 46.57 5.79
C LEU A 26 -66.28 46.36 5.18
N ILE A 27 -65.59 47.44 4.79
CA ILE A 27 -64.21 47.37 4.29
C ILE A 27 -63.26 46.86 5.39
N LEU A 28 -63.36 47.43 6.60
CA LEU A 28 -62.54 47.00 7.74
C LEU A 28 -62.83 45.56 8.13
N LYS A 29 -64.11 45.16 8.17
CA LYS A 29 -64.51 43.78 8.45
C LYS A 29 -63.94 42.83 7.40
N HIS A 30 -64.05 43.15 6.11
CA HIS A 30 -63.56 42.25 5.08
C HIS A 30 -62.02 42.10 5.15
N PHE A 31 -61.30 43.22 5.22
CA PHE A 31 -59.83 43.21 5.16
C PHE A 31 -59.16 42.74 6.47
N PHE A 32 -59.71 43.11 7.63
CA PHE A 32 -59.09 42.81 8.92
C PHE A 32 -59.32 41.36 9.35
N PHE A 33 -60.46 40.77 9.04
CA PHE A 33 -60.72 39.35 9.36
C PHE A 33 -59.76 38.43 8.61
N GLU A 34 -59.51 38.69 7.32
CA GLU A 34 -58.54 37.93 6.53
C GLU A 34 -57.12 38.07 7.10
N LYS A 35 -56.65 39.29 7.34
CA LYS A 35 -55.30 39.54 7.88
C LYS A 35 -55.07 38.96 9.27
N VAL A 36 -56.05 39.04 10.17
CA VAL A 36 -55.94 38.48 11.53
C VAL A 36 -55.97 36.96 11.49
N HIS A 37 -56.85 36.37 10.67
CA HIS A 37 -56.91 34.93 10.49
C HIS A 37 -55.58 34.38 9.94
N ASP A 38 -55.04 35.01 8.90
CA ASP A 38 -53.76 34.63 8.30
C ASP A 38 -52.61 34.73 9.29
N PHE A 39 -52.58 35.78 10.12
CA PHE A 39 -51.56 35.93 11.16
C PHE A 39 -51.64 34.84 12.22
N MET A 40 -52.84 34.47 12.66
CA MET A 40 -53.02 33.38 13.62
C MET A 40 -52.63 32.02 13.02
N MET A 41 -53.05 31.74 11.78
CA MET A 41 -52.70 30.51 11.08
C MET A 41 -51.19 30.41 10.86
N LYS A 42 -50.54 31.49 10.43
CA LYS A 42 -49.09 31.54 10.26
C LYS A 42 -48.36 31.27 11.57
N ARG A 43 -48.79 31.89 12.68
CA ARG A 43 -48.20 31.66 14.00
C ARG A 43 -48.41 30.23 14.49
N GLN A 44 -49.58 29.65 14.24
CA GLN A 44 -49.85 28.25 14.58
C GLN A 44 -48.95 27.31 13.79
N GLN A 45 -48.83 27.55 12.48
CA GLN A 45 -47.99 26.76 11.58
C GLN A 45 -46.51 26.87 11.95
N GLU A 46 -46.00 28.07 12.26
CA GLU A 46 -44.61 28.26 12.69
C GLU A 46 -44.29 27.46 13.97
N VAL A 47 -45.21 27.40 14.92
CA VAL A 47 -45.05 26.62 16.15
C VAL A 47 -45.09 25.12 15.86
N GLU A 48 -46.04 24.67 15.05
CA GLU A 48 -46.16 23.26 14.65
C GLU A 48 -44.93 22.80 13.88
N ASP A 49 -44.46 23.58 12.91
CA ASP A 49 -43.25 23.30 12.13
C ASP A 49 -42.02 23.26 13.03
N SER A 50 -41.91 24.18 14.01
CA SER A 50 -40.79 24.19 14.97
C SER A 50 -40.78 22.94 15.85
N LEU A 51 -41.94 22.51 16.35
CA LEU A 51 -42.08 21.29 17.16
C LEU A 51 -41.79 20.03 16.34
N ASN A 52 -42.31 19.96 15.11
CA ASN A 52 -42.07 18.84 14.20
C ASN A 52 -40.59 18.75 13.81
N ASN A 53 -39.95 19.88 13.49
CA ASN A 53 -38.51 19.92 13.20
C ASN A 53 -37.66 19.51 14.41
N ALA A 54 -38.02 19.93 15.62
CA ALA A 54 -37.32 19.54 16.84
C ALA A 54 -37.45 18.02 17.08
N ALA A 55 -38.66 17.46 16.94
CA ALA A 55 -38.91 16.03 17.08
C ALA A 55 -38.13 15.21 16.04
N GLU A 56 -38.16 15.63 14.77
CA GLU A 56 -37.43 14.94 13.71
C GLU A 56 -35.92 15.03 13.90
N THR A 57 -35.41 16.19 14.32
CA THR A 57 -33.98 16.36 14.63
C THR A 57 -33.55 15.44 15.77
N SER A 58 -34.36 15.33 16.83
CA SER A 58 -34.09 14.40 17.93
C SER A 58 -34.07 12.96 17.44
N ARG A 59 -35.06 12.55 16.64
CA ARG A 59 -35.14 11.20 16.08
C ARG A 59 -33.92 10.86 15.21
N ILE A 60 -33.48 11.80 14.37
CA ILE A 60 -32.29 11.64 13.54
C ILE A 60 -31.03 11.56 14.42
N ALA A 61 -30.93 12.36 15.48
CA ALA A 61 -29.80 12.32 16.40
C ALA A 61 -29.72 10.98 17.13
N ASP A 62 -30.84 10.47 17.64
CA ASP A 62 -30.92 9.18 18.33
C ASP A 62 -30.59 8.03 17.38
N ALA A 63 -31.10 8.06 16.15
CA ALA A 63 -30.79 7.05 15.14
C ALA A 63 -29.31 7.05 14.75
N LYS A 64 -28.70 8.24 14.62
CA LYS A 64 -27.25 8.36 14.38
C LYS A 64 -26.44 7.86 15.57
N LEU A 65 -26.84 8.19 16.79
CA LEU A 65 -26.16 7.74 18.00
C LEU A 65 -26.16 6.21 18.08
N ALA A 66 -27.31 5.57 17.82
CA ALA A 66 -27.42 4.13 17.79
C ALA A 66 -26.51 3.49 16.71
N ASP A 67 -26.47 4.05 15.49
CA ASP A 67 -25.54 3.59 14.44
C ASP A 67 -24.07 3.73 14.85
N TYR A 68 -23.71 4.86 15.49
CA TYR A 68 -22.36 5.06 16.00
C TYR A 68 -21.99 4.07 17.10
N GLU A 69 -22.89 3.82 18.05
CA GLU A 69 -22.68 2.85 19.14
C GLU A 69 -22.51 1.42 18.59
N GLU A 70 -23.34 1.01 17.63
CA GLU A 70 -23.22 -0.29 16.96
C GLU A 70 -21.88 -0.43 16.25
N ARG A 71 -21.48 0.60 15.50
CA ARG A 71 -20.19 0.62 14.79
C ARG A 71 -19.02 0.55 15.76
N ILE A 72 -19.04 1.31 16.86
CA ILE A 72 -17.97 1.30 17.86
C ILE A 72 -17.89 -0.05 18.58
N ALA A 73 -19.02 -0.70 18.85
CA ALA A 73 -19.04 -2.02 19.46
C ALA A 73 -18.32 -3.08 18.60
N GLY A 74 -18.40 -2.95 17.27
CA GLY A 74 -17.70 -3.84 16.33
C GLY A 74 -16.20 -3.55 16.17
N VAL A 75 -15.78 -2.29 16.31
CA VAL A 75 -14.41 -1.83 16.00
C VAL A 75 -13.34 -2.55 16.80
N GLU A 76 -13.55 -2.80 18.10
CA GLU A 76 -12.53 -3.50 18.89
C GLU A 76 -12.31 -4.93 18.40
N THR A 77 -13.39 -5.63 18.07
CA THR A 77 -13.34 -7.02 17.61
C THR A 77 -12.70 -7.12 16.24
N GLU A 78 -13.06 -6.21 15.32
CA GLU A 78 -12.42 -6.09 14.01
C GLU A 78 -10.94 -5.75 14.14
N SER A 79 -10.59 -4.79 15.00
CA SER A 79 -9.19 -4.42 15.27
C SER A 79 -8.37 -5.59 15.79
N ARG A 80 -8.91 -6.35 16.76
CA ARG A 80 -8.28 -7.59 17.26
C ARG A 80 -8.12 -8.63 16.16
N ALA A 81 -9.11 -8.78 15.29
CA ALA A 81 -9.04 -9.71 14.16
C ALA A 81 -7.96 -9.29 13.13
N ILE A 82 -7.86 -8.00 12.80
CA ILE A 82 -6.83 -7.46 11.91
C ILE A 82 -5.44 -7.69 12.50
N ILE A 83 -5.23 -7.37 13.78
CA ILE A 83 -3.94 -7.58 14.44
C ILE A 83 -3.57 -9.07 14.47
N LYS A 84 -4.54 -9.95 14.77
CA LYS A 84 -4.31 -11.39 14.76
C LYS A 84 -3.91 -11.88 13.37
N LYS A 85 -4.66 -11.49 12.34
CA LYS A 85 -4.38 -11.85 10.95
C LYS A 85 -2.99 -11.37 10.52
N ALA A 86 -2.64 -10.12 10.82
CA ALA A 86 -1.33 -9.56 10.51
C ALA A 86 -0.19 -10.33 11.21
N ARG A 87 -0.38 -10.74 12.48
CA ARG A 87 0.60 -11.56 13.21
C ARG A 87 0.75 -12.95 12.60
N ASP A 88 -0.35 -13.60 12.24
CA ASP A 88 -0.35 -14.92 11.63
C ASP A 88 0.34 -14.89 10.26
N GLU A 89 0.03 -13.88 9.42
CA GLU A 89 0.69 -13.66 8.12
C GLU A 89 2.18 -13.35 8.27
N ALA A 90 2.55 -12.48 9.21
CA ALA A 90 3.95 -12.16 9.49
C ALA A 90 4.73 -13.40 9.93
N LYS A 91 4.13 -14.28 10.74
CA LYS A 91 4.76 -15.54 11.15
C LYS A 91 4.99 -16.47 9.96
N ILE A 92 3.97 -16.67 9.13
CA ILE A 92 4.09 -17.51 7.91
C ILE A 92 5.18 -16.97 7.00
N GLN A 93 5.24 -15.64 6.82
CA GLN A 93 6.26 -15.01 6.00
C GLN A 93 7.66 -15.16 6.60
N ALA A 94 7.81 -14.98 7.91
CA ALA A 94 9.07 -15.18 8.61
C ALA A 94 9.58 -16.63 8.46
N ASP A 95 8.71 -17.61 8.69
CA ASP A 95 9.04 -19.03 8.54
C ASP A 95 9.46 -19.33 7.09
N SER A 96 8.72 -18.81 6.09
CA SER A 96 9.07 -18.96 4.67
C SER A 96 10.42 -18.32 4.31
N ILE A 97 10.74 -17.14 4.85
CA ILE A 97 12.05 -16.48 4.64
C ILE A 97 13.17 -17.33 5.23
N ILE A 98 12.99 -17.86 6.44
CA ILE A 98 13.98 -18.72 7.11
C ILE A 98 14.21 -20.00 6.32
N ASP A 99 13.14 -20.65 5.86
CA ASP A 99 13.25 -21.88 5.06
C ASP A 99 13.96 -21.63 3.73
N ALA A 100 13.59 -20.57 3.01
CA ALA A 100 14.26 -20.18 1.78
C ALA A 100 15.74 -19.81 2.00
N ALA A 101 16.07 -19.16 3.12
CA ALA A 101 17.45 -18.86 3.49
C ALA A 101 18.26 -20.13 3.78
N ASN A 102 17.68 -21.09 4.51
CA ASN A 102 18.29 -22.38 4.79
C ASN A 102 18.53 -23.19 3.51
N GLU A 103 17.57 -23.19 2.57
CA GLU A 103 17.72 -23.85 1.28
C GLU A 103 18.84 -23.23 0.45
N LYS A 104 18.88 -21.88 0.36
CA LYS A 104 19.97 -21.16 -0.32
C LYS A 104 21.32 -21.43 0.31
N ALA A 105 21.40 -21.48 1.64
CA ALA A 105 22.64 -21.79 2.35
C ALA A 105 23.12 -23.22 2.04
N LYS A 106 22.22 -24.21 2.06
CA LYS A 106 22.55 -25.59 1.66
C LYS A 106 23.05 -25.66 0.21
N ALA A 107 22.33 -25.02 -0.72
CA ALA A 107 22.73 -24.98 -2.13
C ALA A 107 24.10 -24.31 -2.33
N ALA A 108 24.38 -23.22 -1.61
CA ALA A 108 25.67 -22.56 -1.63
C ALA A 108 26.79 -23.47 -1.12
N ILE A 109 26.60 -24.17 0.00
CA ILE A 109 27.57 -25.11 0.55
C ILE A 109 27.84 -26.25 -0.45
N THR A 110 26.80 -26.85 -1.02
CA THR A 110 26.96 -27.92 -2.02
C THR A 110 27.73 -27.42 -3.24
N ARG A 111 27.41 -26.23 -3.75
CA ARG A 111 28.14 -25.62 -4.87
C ARG A 111 29.60 -25.36 -4.53
N SER A 112 29.89 -24.80 -3.35
CA SER A 112 31.27 -24.58 -2.91
C SER A 112 32.04 -25.89 -2.77
N GLN A 113 31.42 -26.98 -2.31
CA GLN A 113 32.05 -28.29 -2.25
C GLN A 113 32.38 -28.86 -3.64
N GLU A 114 31.49 -28.67 -4.62
CA GLU A 114 31.78 -29.05 -6.02
C GLU A 114 32.92 -28.20 -6.61
N GLU A 115 32.91 -26.88 -6.36
CA GLU A 115 33.97 -25.98 -6.81
C GLU A 115 35.32 -26.35 -6.18
N ILE A 116 35.37 -26.64 -4.88
CA ILE A 116 36.58 -27.13 -4.20
C ILE A 116 37.07 -28.46 -4.79
N ARG A 117 36.16 -29.38 -5.12
CA ARG A 117 36.53 -30.66 -5.73
C ARG A 117 37.15 -30.45 -7.11
N ARG A 118 36.55 -29.58 -7.93
CA ARG A 118 37.07 -29.21 -9.25
C ARG A 118 38.44 -28.53 -9.13
N GLU A 119 38.59 -27.61 -8.19
CA GLU A 119 39.85 -26.89 -7.96
C GLU A 119 40.96 -27.84 -7.51
N LYS A 120 40.68 -28.78 -6.60
CA LYS A 120 41.63 -29.82 -6.21
C LYS A 120 42.04 -30.71 -7.37
N PHE A 121 41.12 -31.02 -8.28
CA PHE A 121 41.44 -31.80 -9.48
C PHE A 121 42.38 -31.03 -10.40
N ASN A 122 42.10 -29.74 -10.65
CA ASN A 122 42.94 -28.87 -11.45
C ASN A 122 44.33 -28.70 -10.85
N ALA A 123 44.43 -28.38 -9.55
CA ALA A 123 45.70 -28.24 -8.85
C ALA A 123 46.54 -29.54 -8.89
N ARG A 124 45.90 -30.71 -8.78
CA ARG A 124 46.61 -32.00 -8.93
C ARG A 124 47.12 -32.23 -10.35
N LYS A 125 46.37 -31.78 -11.37
CA LYS A 125 46.78 -31.88 -12.77
C LYS A 125 48.00 -30.99 -13.02
N GLU A 126 47.92 -29.73 -12.59
CA GLU A 126 49.02 -28.76 -12.70
C GLU A 126 50.29 -29.24 -11.98
N LEU A 127 50.15 -29.76 -10.76
CA LEU A 127 51.29 -30.34 -10.02
C LEU A 127 51.94 -31.53 -10.77
N LYS A 128 51.15 -32.38 -11.44
CA LYS A 128 51.69 -33.49 -12.23
C LYS A 128 52.46 -32.99 -13.46
N GLU A 129 51.98 -31.93 -14.09
CA GLU A 129 52.66 -31.30 -15.23
C GLU A 129 53.99 -30.68 -14.79
N GLU A 130 54.01 -29.93 -13.68
CA GLU A 130 55.24 -29.36 -13.10
C GLU A 130 56.25 -30.44 -12.69
N VAL A 131 55.80 -31.47 -11.97
CA VAL A 131 56.67 -32.58 -11.55
C VAL A 131 57.21 -33.35 -12.76
N GLY A 132 56.38 -33.55 -13.79
CA GLY A 132 56.82 -34.15 -15.05
C GLY A 132 57.91 -33.34 -15.73
N SER A 133 57.74 -32.02 -15.81
CA SER A 133 58.76 -31.11 -16.37
C SER A 133 60.06 -31.13 -15.55
N LEU A 134 59.97 -31.10 -14.22
CA LEU A 134 61.14 -31.21 -13.34
C LEU A 134 61.87 -32.55 -13.49
N ALA A 135 61.13 -33.65 -13.65
CA ALA A 135 61.72 -34.98 -13.85
C ALA A 135 62.47 -35.07 -15.18
N VAL A 136 61.93 -34.48 -16.26
CA VAL A 136 62.62 -34.40 -17.56
C VAL A 136 63.88 -33.56 -17.44
N LEU A 137 63.82 -32.37 -16.83
CA LEU A 137 64.99 -31.52 -16.59
C LEU A 137 66.08 -32.23 -15.77
N ALA A 138 65.69 -32.98 -14.74
CA ALA A 138 66.62 -33.76 -13.94
C ALA A 138 67.27 -34.90 -14.77
N ALA A 139 66.49 -35.60 -15.59
CA ALA A 139 66.99 -36.65 -16.48
C ALA A 139 67.96 -36.09 -17.53
N GLU A 140 67.64 -34.93 -18.14
CA GLU A 140 68.52 -34.21 -19.05
C GLU A 140 69.85 -33.86 -18.37
N LYS A 141 69.81 -33.33 -17.13
CA LYS A 141 71.02 -32.95 -16.39
C LYS A 141 71.90 -34.15 -15.99
N ILE A 142 71.29 -35.27 -15.62
CA ILE A 142 72.01 -36.51 -15.32
C ILE A 142 72.67 -37.06 -16.59
N MET A 143 71.93 -37.07 -17.71
CA MET A 143 72.43 -37.56 -18.99
C MET A 143 73.56 -36.68 -19.54
N GLU A 144 73.45 -35.35 -19.40
CA GLU A 144 74.53 -34.41 -19.72
C GLU A 144 75.81 -34.73 -18.91
N ARG A 145 75.67 -35.03 -17.61
CA ARG A 145 76.80 -35.38 -16.74
C ARG A 145 77.43 -36.75 -17.07
N GLU A 146 76.63 -37.76 -17.36
CA GLU A 146 77.12 -39.11 -17.71
C GLU A 146 77.78 -39.17 -19.09
N ILE A 147 77.33 -38.34 -20.04
CA ILE A 147 77.94 -38.24 -21.37
C ILE A 147 79.33 -37.58 -21.30
N ASP A 148 79.53 -36.61 -20.41
CA ASP A 148 80.77 -35.84 -20.27
C ASP A 148 81.91 -36.64 -19.59
N ALA A 149 81.58 -37.58 -18.71
CA ALA A 149 82.58 -38.31 -17.92
C ALA A 149 83.27 -39.47 -18.68
N ASP A 150 82.55 -40.22 -19.53
CA ASP A 150 83.08 -41.47 -20.11
C ASP A 150 82.77 -41.71 -21.61
N ARG A 151 81.92 -40.92 -22.28
CA ARG A 151 81.33 -41.34 -23.58
C ARG A 151 81.52 -40.41 -24.78
N GLN A 152 82.42 -39.44 -24.74
CA GLN A 152 82.62 -38.57 -25.90
C GLN A 152 83.41 -39.22 -27.05
N LYS A 153 84.19 -40.28 -26.79
CA LYS A 153 84.90 -41.04 -27.84
C LYS A 153 84.10 -42.24 -28.39
N ASP A 154 83.53 -43.07 -27.51
CA ASP A 154 82.85 -44.32 -27.90
C ASP A 154 81.59 -44.08 -28.76
N ILE A 155 80.89 -42.96 -28.59
CA ILE A 155 79.71 -42.61 -29.40
C ILE A 155 80.11 -42.12 -30.79
N VAL A 156 81.20 -41.34 -30.90
CA VAL A 156 81.71 -40.86 -32.19
C VAL A 156 82.26 -42.04 -32.99
N ASP A 157 83.01 -42.94 -32.33
CA ASP A 157 83.58 -44.12 -32.97
C ASP A 157 82.48 -45.07 -33.50
N ARG A 158 81.39 -45.30 -32.75
CA ARG A 158 80.26 -46.12 -33.22
C ARG A 158 79.47 -45.49 -34.37
N ILE A 159 79.30 -44.17 -34.38
CA ILE A 159 78.62 -43.48 -35.49
C ILE A 159 79.48 -43.54 -36.76
N ILE A 160 80.80 -43.46 -36.62
CA ILE A 160 81.74 -43.64 -37.74
C ILE A 160 81.72 -45.08 -38.25
N GLU A 161 81.75 -46.07 -37.36
CA GLU A 161 81.70 -47.49 -37.71
C GLU A 161 80.39 -47.86 -38.43
N GLU A 162 79.24 -47.35 -37.98
CA GLU A 162 77.95 -47.58 -38.62
C GLU A 162 77.79 -46.82 -39.97
N ALA A 163 78.49 -45.69 -40.15
CA ALA A 163 78.56 -44.97 -41.42
C ALA A 163 79.47 -45.64 -42.45
N GLU A 164 80.56 -46.28 -42.01
CA GLU A 164 81.43 -47.10 -42.86
C GLU A 164 80.74 -48.39 -43.31
N GLU A 165 79.94 -49.03 -42.45
CA GLU A 165 79.21 -50.25 -42.78
C GLU A 165 78.10 -50.03 -43.84
N LYS A 166 77.57 -48.80 -43.92
CA LYS A 166 76.48 -48.43 -44.84
C LYS A 166 76.94 -47.86 -46.19
N THR A 167 78.22 -47.55 -46.36
CA THR A 167 78.79 -47.00 -47.60
C THR A 167 79.45 -48.05 -48.51
N TRP A 168 79.53 -49.31 -48.07
CA TRP A 168 80.00 -50.46 -48.86
C TRP A 168 78.91 -51.49 -49.18
N LYS A 169 77.69 -51.03 -49.47
CA LYS A 169 76.66 -51.81 -50.19
C LYS A 169 76.03 -50.99 -51.30
#